data_AF-A0A439HSZ2-F1
#
_entry.id   AF-A0A439HSZ2-F1
#
_cell.length_a   1.000
_cell.length_b   1.000
_cell.length_c   1.000
_cell.angle_alpha   90.00
_cell.angle_beta   90.00
_cell.angle_gamma   90.00
#
_symmetry.space_group_name_H-M   'P 1'
#
loop_
_entity.id
_entity.type
_entity.pdbx_description
1 polymer ?
#
loop_
_entity_poly.entity_id
_entity_poly.type
_entity_poly.pdbx_seq_one_letter_code
_entity_poly.pdbx_strand_id
1 'polypeptide(L)'
;TKIAKAFEISTAYENLLTQRLIDGLSAISGLTIHGITDPARVGERVPTVSFTVHGIVPETIVRQMNAENIFLWSGHNYAWEIVHQ
;
A
#
# COMPACT_ATOMS: atom_id res chain seq x y z
N THR A 1 2.79 27.60 9.69
CA THR A 1 3.42 28.23 8.51
C THR A 1 2.73 27.74 7.24
N LYS A 2 2.99 28.35 6.07
CA LYS A 2 2.44 27.86 4.78
C LYS A 2 2.82 26.38 4.52
N ILE A 3 4.03 25.98 4.89
CA ILE A 3 4.53 24.60 4.75
C ILE A 3 3.74 23.62 5.64
N ALA A 4 3.53 23.95 6.91
CA ALA A 4 2.75 23.08 7.81
C ALA A 4 1.33 22.86 7.26
N LYS A 5 0.70 23.91 6.72
CA LYS A 5 -0.63 23.79 6.11
C LYS A 5 -0.64 22.96 4.83
N ALA A 6 0.42 23.03 4.03
CA ALA A 6 0.56 22.19 2.84
C ALA A 6 0.63 20.70 3.20
N PHE A 7 1.41 20.33 4.21
CA PHE A 7 1.48 18.94 4.68
C PHE A 7 0.15 18.44 5.28
N GLU A 8 -0.54 19.28 6.05
CA GLU A 8 -1.86 18.94 6.59
C GLU A 8 -2.86 18.60 5.48
N ILE A 9 -2.94 19.44 4.44
CA ILE A 9 -3.87 19.23 3.32
C ILE A 9 -3.45 18.03 2.46
N SER A 10 -2.14 17.87 2.19
CA SER A 10 -1.62 16.73 1.42
C SER A 10 -1.94 15.41 2.11
N THR A 11 -1.68 15.33 3.41
CA THR A 11 -1.94 14.12 4.22
C THR A 11 -3.43 13.78 4.24
N ALA A 12 -4.30 14.80 4.42
CA ALA A 12 -5.74 14.58 4.42
C ALA A 12 -6.24 14.01 3.07
N TYR A 13 -5.69 14.50 1.95
CA TYR A 13 -6.02 13.99 0.62
C TYR A 13 -5.47 12.57 0.37
N GLU A 14 -4.22 12.31 0.76
CA GLU A 14 -3.60 11.00 0.65
C GLU A 14 -4.32 9.94 1.48
N ASN A 15 -4.83 10.28 2.67
CA ASN A 15 -5.59 9.35 3.51
C ASN A 15 -6.87 8.87 2.81
N LEU A 16 -7.58 9.76 2.10
CA LEU A 16 -8.77 9.38 1.34
C LEU A 16 -8.44 8.41 0.20
N LEU A 17 -7.38 8.70 -0.55
CA LEU A 17 -6.93 7.81 -1.64
C LEU A 17 -6.44 6.47 -1.11
N THR A 18 -5.74 6.49 0.03
CA THR A 18 -5.22 5.29 0.69
C THR A 18 -6.36 4.41 1.18
N GLN A 19 -7.41 4.98 1.79
CA GLN A 19 -8.59 4.22 2.19
C GLN A 19 -9.24 3.55 0.99
N ARG A 20 -9.44 4.28 -0.11
CA ARG A 20 -9.99 3.72 -1.35
C ARG A 20 -9.14 2.57 -1.91
N LEU A 21 -7.81 2.70 -1.85
CA LEU A 21 -6.89 1.63 -2.26
C LEU A 21 -7.02 0.39 -1.35
N ILE A 22 -7.07 0.58 -0.03
CA ILE A 22 -7.26 -0.50 0.95
C ILE A 22 -8.58 -1.21 0.71
N ASP A 23 -9.67 -0.47 0.51
CA ASP A 23 -11.00 -1.05 0.27
C ASP A 23 -11.01 -1.92 -0.99
N GLY A 24 -10.41 -1.43 -2.08
CA GLY A 24 -10.29 -2.17 -3.34
C GLY A 24 -9.42 -3.43 -3.22
N LEU A 25 -8.26 -3.33 -2.56
CA LEU A 25 -7.37 -4.47 -2.35
C LEU A 25 -7.99 -5.51 -1.41
N SER A 26 -8.69 -5.07 -0.36
CA SER A 26 -9.34 -5.96 0.63
C SER A 26 -10.48 -6.79 0.04
N ALA A 27 -11.05 -6.36 -1.10
CA ALA A 27 -12.06 -7.12 -1.82
C ALA A 27 -11.49 -8.27 -2.67
N ILE A 28 -10.15 -8.36 -2.83
CA ILE A 28 -9.49 -9.38 -3.65
C ILE A 28 -9.27 -10.64 -2.82
N SER A 29 -9.91 -11.74 -3.21
CA SER A 29 -9.77 -13.03 -2.53
C SER A 29 -8.31 -13.51 -2.53
N GLY A 30 -7.82 -13.90 -1.34
CA GLY A 30 -6.45 -14.38 -1.15
C GLY A 30 -5.39 -13.28 -1.05
N LEU A 31 -5.76 -11.99 -1.16
CA LEU A 31 -4.86 -10.87 -0.93
C LEU A 31 -4.74 -10.58 0.57
N THR A 32 -3.52 -10.37 1.05
CA THR A 32 -3.23 -9.91 2.41
C THR A 32 -2.50 -8.57 2.36
N ILE A 33 -3.07 -7.55 3.01
CA ILE A 33 -2.40 -6.26 3.21
C ILE A 33 -1.54 -6.33 4.47
N HIS A 34 -0.32 -5.83 4.40
CA HIS A 34 0.58 -5.73 5.56
C HIS A 34 0.51 -4.31 6.14
N GLY A 35 0.23 -4.22 7.44
CA GLY A 35 0.08 -2.96 8.18
C GLY A 35 -1.37 -2.62 8.54
N ILE A 36 -1.64 -1.34 8.80
CA ILE A 36 -2.94 -0.87 9.28
C ILE A 36 -3.98 -0.84 8.15
N THR A 37 -5.07 -1.59 8.33
CA THR A 37 -6.24 -1.61 7.43
C THR A 37 -7.52 -1.06 8.08
N ASP A 38 -7.53 -0.87 9.40
CA ASP A 38 -8.65 -0.29 10.12
C ASP A 38 -8.90 1.15 9.64
N PRO A 39 -10.08 1.46 9.06
CA PRO A 39 -10.40 2.80 8.56
C PRO A 39 -10.32 3.88 9.65
N ALA A 40 -10.59 3.54 10.91
CA ALA A 40 -10.48 4.47 12.02
C ALA A 40 -9.02 4.89 12.30
N ARG A 41 -8.05 4.12 11.81
CA ARG A 41 -6.62 4.29 12.03
C ARG A 41 -5.85 4.70 10.78
N VAL A 42 -6.54 5.15 9.73
CA VAL A 42 -5.88 5.60 8.48
C VAL A 42 -4.88 6.74 8.73
N GLY A 43 -5.11 7.58 9.73
CA GLY A 43 -4.18 8.65 10.12
C GLY A 43 -2.88 8.17 10.79
N GLU A 44 -2.80 6.89 11.16
CA GLU A 44 -1.61 6.27 11.78
C GLU A 44 -0.75 5.52 10.76
N ARG A 45 -1.09 5.55 9.46
CA ARG A 45 -0.31 4.91 8.39
C ARG A 45 0.22 5.91 7.38
N VAL A 46 1.18 5.44 6.57
CA VAL A 46 1.64 6.12 5.36
C VAL A 46 0.84 5.66 4.13
N PRO A 47 0.84 6.42 3.02
CA PRO A 47 0.05 6.10 1.82
C PRO A 47 0.62 4.96 0.95
N THR A 48 1.70 4.31 1.40
CA THR A 48 2.27 3.13 0.73
C THR A 48 1.61 1.87 1.28
N VAL A 49 1.06 1.02 0.41
CA VAL A 49 0.41 -0.25 0.78
C VAL A 49 1.25 -1.42 0.29
N SER A 50 1.78 -2.22 1.21
CA SER A 50 2.42 -3.50 0.90
C SER A 50 1.41 -4.63 1.00
N PHE A 51 1.43 -5.58 0.07
CA PHE A 51 0.52 -6.72 0.06
C PHE A 51 1.17 -7.96 -0.55
N THR A 52 0.57 -9.12 -0.24
CA THR A 52 0.87 -10.41 -0.86
C THR A 52 -0.43 -11.05 -1.34
N VAL A 53 -0.34 -12.00 -2.28
CA VAL A 53 -1.49 -12.78 -2.74
C VAL A 53 -1.15 -14.26 -2.61
N HIS A 54 -2.03 -15.01 -1.95
CA HIS A 54 -1.83 -16.43 -1.67
C HIS A 54 -1.54 -17.21 -2.95
N GLY A 55 -0.40 -17.92 -2.98
CA GLY A 55 0.03 -18.73 -4.11
C GLY A 55 0.63 -17.97 -5.28
N ILE A 56 0.81 -16.64 -5.20
CA ILE A 56 1.40 -15.83 -6.26
C ILE A 56 2.70 -15.17 -5.79
N VAL A 57 3.79 -15.42 -6.49
CA VAL A 57 5.07 -14.76 -6.25
C VAL A 57 4.94 -13.26 -6.60
N PRO A 58 5.33 -12.32 -5.70
CA PRO A 58 5.14 -10.88 -5.92
C PRO A 58 5.67 -10.35 -7.25
N GLU A 59 6.82 -10.85 -7.71
CA GLU A 59 7.40 -10.47 -9.00
C GLU A 59 6.47 -10.78 -10.20
N THR A 60 5.66 -11.83 -10.11
CA THR A 60 4.68 -12.15 -11.16
C THR A 60 3.58 -11.09 -11.23
N ILE A 61 3.12 -10.58 -10.08
CA ILE A 61 2.14 -9.49 -10.01
C ILE A 61 2.75 -8.23 -10.63
N VAL A 62 3.97 -7.85 -10.21
CA VAL A 62 4.65 -6.66 -10.73
C VAL A 62 4.82 -6.71 -12.25
N ARG A 63 5.26 -7.86 -12.79
CA ARG A 63 5.44 -8.02 -14.24
C ARG A 63 4.12 -7.84 -15.00
N GLN A 64 3.03 -8.45 -14.52
CA GLN A 64 1.71 -8.33 -15.16
C GLN A 64 1.16 -6.90 -15.08
N MET A 65 1.26 -6.25 -13.92
CA MET A 65 0.78 -4.89 -13.74
C MET A 65 1.59 -3.88 -14.56
N ASN A 66 2.92 -4.05 -14.64
CA ASN A 66 3.78 -3.19 -15.47
C ASN A 66 3.41 -3.27 -16.96
N ALA A 67 3.00 -4.44 -17.46
CA ALA A 67 2.53 -4.60 -18.84
C ALA A 67 1.23 -3.81 -19.12
N GLU A 68 0.43 -3.57 -18.08
CA GLU A 68 -0.79 -2.76 -18.10
C GLU A 68 -0.52 -1.28 -17.72
N ASN A 69 0.75 -0.85 -17.66
CA ASN A 69 1.18 0.49 -17.21
C ASN A 69 0.83 0.83 -15.75
N ILE A 70 0.73 -0.18 -14.89
CA ILE A 70 0.57 -0.03 -13.45
C ILE A 70 1.89 -0.43 -12.77
N PHE A 71 2.64 0.56 -12.30
CA PHE A 71 3.98 0.34 -11.78
C PHE A 71 3.98 -0.02 -10.30
N LEU A 72 4.47 -1.22 -10.00
CA LEU A 72 4.61 -1.76 -8.64
C LEU A 72 6.07 -2.08 -8.33
N TRP A 73 6.39 -2.17 -7.04
CA TRP A 73 7.70 -2.62 -6.56
C TRP A 73 7.59 -3.99 -5.91
N SER A 74 8.48 -4.93 -6.28
CA SER A 74 8.63 -6.23 -5.61
C SER A 74 9.99 -6.27 -4.92
N GLY A 75 9.97 -6.47 -3.60
CA GLY A 75 11.18 -6.61 -2.80
C GLY A 75 10.90 -6.35 -1.33
N HIS A 76 11.95 -6.40 -0.52
CA HIS A 76 11.83 -6.25 0.93
C HIS A 76 11.71 -4.78 1.40
N ASN A 77 11.72 -3.79 0.49
CA ASN A 77 11.62 -2.36 0.82
C ASN A 77 12.60 -1.92 1.93
N TYR A 78 13.83 -2.43 1.89
CA TYR A 78 14.86 -2.25 2.93
C TYR A 78 14.51 -2.80 4.33
N ALA A 79 13.37 -3.49 4.50
CA ALA A 79 12.93 -4.16 5.72
C ALA A 79 13.29 -5.65 5.70
N TRP A 80 14.59 -5.96 5.59
CA TRP A 80 15.08 -7.34 5.42
C TRP A 80 14.60 -8.30 6.52
N GLU A 81 14.67 -7.88 7.78
CA GLU A 81 14.34 -8.73 8.94
C GLU A 81 12.85 -9.11 9.01
N ILE A 82 11.94 -8.20 8.64
CA ILE A 82 10.50 -8.46 8.66
C ILE A 82 10.09 -9.39 7.51
N VAL A 83 10.86 -9.40 6.42
CA VAL A 83 10.55 -10.14 5.18
C VAL A 83 11.15 -11.55 5.17
N HIS A 84 12.18 -11.83 5.99
CA HIS A 84 12.89 -13.12 6.06
C HIS A 84 12.58 -13.94 7.34
N GLN A 85 11.55 -13.56 8.09
CA GLN A 85 10.99 -14.42 9.16
C GLN A 85 10.16 -15.56 8.56
#